data_AF-A0A022RTN6-F1
#
_entry.id   AF-A0A022RTN6-F1
#
_cell.length_a   1.000
_cell.length_b   1.000
_cell.length_c   1.000
_cell.angle_alpha   90.00
_cell.angle_beta   90.00
_cell.angle_gamma   90.00
#
_symmetry.space_group_name_H-M   'P 1'
#
loop_
_entity.id
_entity.type
_entity.pdbx_description
1 polymer ?
#
loop_
_entity_poly.entity_id
_entity_poly.type
_entity_poly.pdbx_seq_one_letter_code
_entity_poly.pdbx_strand_id
1 'polypeptide(L)'
;MLYGLNHQIQAHSPSHVRRKIYEFSKQMPKVIHVQLVPLKKFWIDFFEEYTPYERDIGLYFFPGGGERCASVSCFDYISLLESITVKNMALRIQIADVELLVFTSKLLPVNCQ
;
A
#
# COMPACT_ATOMS: atom_id res chain seq x y z
N MET A 1 25.79 2.71 -1.02
CA MET A 1 25.19 1.79 -0.01
C MET A 1 23.72 2.13 0.09
N LEU A 2 22.83 1.29 -0.44
CA LEU A 2 21.38 1.44 -0.25
C LEU A 2 21.03 0.69 1.03
N TYR A 3 20.81 1.41 2.12
CA TYR A 3 20.23 0.81 3.32
C TYR A 3 18.80 0.40 2.97
N GLY A 4 18.58 -0.90 2.75
CA GLY A 4 17.24 -1.46 2.66
C GLY A 4 16.58 -1.37 4.02
N LEU A 5 15.74 -0.36 4.23
CA LEU A 5 14.88 -0.29 5.42
C LEU A 5 13.89 -1.46 5.36
N ASN A 6 14.10 -2.47 6.20
CA ASN A 6 13.18 -3.61 6.37
C ASN A 6 11.98 -3.18 7.23
N HIS A 7 11.06 -2.44 6.63
CA HIS A 7 9.79 -2.13 7.26
C HIS A 7 8.97 -3.41 7.36
N GLN A 8 8.70 -3.88 8.57
CA GLN A 8 7.75 -4.98 8.76
C GLN A 8 6.36 -4.41 8.50
N ILE A 9 5.73 -4.79 7.38
CA ILE A 9 4.38 -4.38 6.98
C ILE A 9 3.56 -5.64 6.78
N GLN A 10 2.30 -5.62 7.22
CA GLN A 10 1.34 -6.71 7.04
C GLN A 10 0.30 -6.31 5.99
N ALA A 11 0.07 -7.20 5.03
CA ALA A 11 -0.98 -7.05 4.03
C ALA A 11 -2.28 -7.72 4.51
N HIS A 12 -3.39 -7.02 4.42
CA HIS A 12 -4.71 -7.48 4.82
C HIS A 12 -5.68 -7.38 3.64
N SER A 13 -6.52 -8.40 3.45
CA SER A 13 -7.59 -8.32 2.46
C SER A 13 -8.77 -7.51 3.01
N PRO A 14 -9.45 -6.70 2.18
CA PRO A 14 -10.71 -6.07 2.57
C PRO A 14 -11.81 -7.12 2.81
N SER A 15 -12.92 -6.70 3.42
CA SER A 15 -14.09 -7.56 3.69
C SER A 15 -14.66 -8.20 2.42
N HIS A 16 -14.61 -7.46 1.31
CA HIS A 16 -15.04 -7.92 -0.01
C HIS A 16 -13.88 -7.74 -0.99
N VAL A 17 -13.21 -8.84 -1.32
CA VAL A 17 -12.09 -8.87 -2.27
C VAL A 17 -12.44 -9.68 -3.50
N ARG A 18 -12.07 -9.19 -4.69
CA ARG A 18 -12.26 -9.96 -5.92
C ARG A 18 -11.40 -11.23 -5.88
N ARG A 19 -11.96 -12.38 -6.28
CA ARG A 19 -11.26 -13.69 -6.27
C ARG A 19 -9.84 -13.61 -6.87
N LYS A 20 -9.67 -12.90 -7.99
CA LYS A 20 -8.36 -12.73 -8.64
C LYS A 20 -7.31 -12.09 -7.73
N ILE A 21 -7.70 -11.12 -6.90
CA ILE A 21 -6.81 -10.41 -5.99
C ILE A 21 -6.47 -11.29 -4.78
N TYR A 22 -7.46 -12.04 -4.28
CA TYR A 22 -7.25 -13.00 -3.19
C TYR A 22 -6.29 -14.13 -3.59
N GLU A 23 -6.45 -14.70 -4.80
CA GLU A 23 -5.51 -15.73 -5.28
C GLU A 23 -4.12 -15.16 -5.55
N PHE A 24 -4.03 -13.90 -5.99
CA PHE A 24 -2.75 -13.21 -6.14
C PHE A 24 -2.07 -12.96 -4.79
N SER A 25 -2.80 -12.52 -3.76
CA SER A 25 -2.21 -12.18 -2.46
C SER A 25 -1.57 -13.39 -1.76
N LYS A 26 -2.07 -14.61 -2.02
CA LYS A 26 -1.45 -15.85 -1.55
C LYS A 26 -0.07 -16.14 -2.18
N GLN A 27 0.20 -15.56 -3.34
CA GLN A 27 1.44 -15.76 -4.10
C GLN A 27 2.47 -14.65 -3.81
N MET A 28 2.10 -13.65 -3.01
CA MET A 28 2.97 -12.52 -2.70
C MET A 28 4.19 -12.99 -1.90
N PRO A 29 5.42 -12.62 -2.32
CA PRO A 29 6.62 -13.04 -1.59
C PRO A 29 6.70 -12.32 -0.24
N LYS A 30 7.40 -12.94 0.72
CA LYS A 30 7.59 -12.36 2.08
C LYS A 30 8.36 -11.04 2.08
N VAL A 31 9.24 -10.85 1.09
CA VAL A 31 10.04 -9.66 0.90
C VAL A 31 9.75 -9.10 -0.47
N ILE A 32 9.42 -7.82 -0.54
CA ILE A 32 9.01 -7.13 -1.75
C ILE A 32 9.85 -5.88 -1.90
N HIS A 33 10.38 -5.69 -3.11
CA HIS A 33 11.04 -4.44 -3.47
C HIS A 33 10.01 -3.46 -3.99
N VAL A 34 10.03 -2.24 -3.46
CA VAL A 34 9.10 -1.18 -3.82
C VAL A 34 9.86 -0.02 -4.46
N GLN A 35 9.23 0.61 -5.45
CA GLN A 35 9.71 1.85 -6.04
C GLN A 35 8.82 3.01 -5.57
N LEU A 36 9.44 4.11 -5.15
CA LEU A 36 8.70 5.33 -4.87
C LEU A 36 8.47 6.08 -6.17
N VAL A 37 7.20 6.28 -6.57
CA VAL A 37 6.82 6.91 -7.83
C VAL A 37 5.88 8.09 -7.62
N PRO A 38 5.86 9.11 -8.50
CA PRO A 38 4.91 10.23 -8.40
C PRO A 38 3.46 9.74 -8.52
N LEU A 39 2.62 10.02 -7.52
CA LEU A 39 1.23 9.54 -7.51
C LEU A 39 0.39 10.17 -8.62
N LYS A 40 0.56 11.48 -8.85
CA LYS A 40 -0.29 12.27 -9.74
C LYS A 40 -0.48 11.65 -11.13
N LYS A 41 0.57 11.07 -11.70
CA LYS A 41 0.51 10.43 -13.02
C LYS A 41 -0.49 9.28 -13.02
N PHE A 42 -0.31 8.33 -12.09
CA PHE A 42 -1.17 7.16 -11.98
C PHE A 42 -2.59 7.52 -11.52
N TRP A 43 -2.73 8.52 -10.65
CA TRP A 43 -4.04 8.96 -10.19
C TRP A 43 -4.90 9.48 -11.33
N ILE A 44 -4.31 10.25 -12.26
CA ILE A 44 -5.03 10.68 -13.47
C ILE A 44 -5.38 9.46 -14.33
N ASP A 45 -4.40 8.58 -14.61
CA ASP A 45 -4.61 7.42 -15.49
C ASP A 45 -5.72 6.46 -15.00
N PHE A 46 -5.92 6.34 -13.67
CA PHE A 46 -6.89 5.41 -13.09
C PHE A 46 -8.17 6.05 -12.55
N PHE A 47 -8.10 7.29 -12.08
CA PHE A 47 -9.10 7.89 -11.18
C PHE A 47 -9.50 9.33 -11.55
N GLU A 48 -9.15 9.84 -12.73
CA GLU A 48 -9.39 11.25 -13.12
C GLU A 48 -10.82 11.75 -12.83
N GLU A 49 -11.84 10.97 -13.22
CA GLU A 49 -13.26 11.28 -12.96
C GLU A 49 -13.92 10.27 -12.01
N TYR A 50 -13.13 9.40 -11.38
CA TYR A 50 -13.62 8.27 -10.60
C TYR A 50 -13.02 8.29 -9.20
N THR A 51 -13.86 8.42 -8.18
CA THR A 51 -13.43 8.27 -6.80
C THR A 51 -13.38 6.78 -6.44
N PRO A 52 -12.19 6.21 -6.16
CA PRO A 52 -12.09 4.82 -5.75
C PRO A 52 -12.84 4.57 -4.43
N TYR A 53 -13.50 3.43 -4.34
CA TYR A 53 -14.28 3.03 -3.17
C TYR A 53 -13.91 1.60 -2.72
N GLU A 54 -14.54 1.10 -1.67
CA GLU A 54 -14.20 -0.18 -1.01
C GLU A 54 -13.96 -1.38 -1.96
N ARG A 55 -14.69 -1.48 -3.08
CA ARG A 55 -14.55 -2.61 -4.03
C ARG A 55 -13.39 -2.49 -5.00
N ASP A 56 -12.72 -1.34 -5.04
CA ASP A 56 -11.50 -1.12 -5.82
C ASP A 56 -10.24 -1.43 -5.03
N ILE A 57 -10.38 -1.57 -3.71
CA ILE A 57 -9.27 -1.85 -2.81
C ILE A 57 -8.89 -3.33 -2.95
N GLY A 58 -7.62 -3.57 -3.28
CA GLY A 58 -7.09 -4.92 -3.36
C GLY A 58 -6.57 -5.43 -2.01
N LEU A 59 -5.76 -4.60 -1.35
CA LEU A 59 -5.09 -4.92 -0.09
C LEU A 59 -4.92 -3.65 0.74
N TYR A 60 -5.00 -3.79 2.06
CA TYR A 60 -4.53 -2.81 3.02
C TYR A 60 -3.15 -3.21 3.55
N PHE A 61 -2.32 -2.21 3.85
CA PHE A 61 -0.99 -2.40 4.40
C PHE A 61 -0.88 -1.70 5.75
N PHE A 62 -0.53 -2.45 6.80
CA PHE A 62 -0.45 -1.96 8.18
C PHE A 62 0.94 -2.23 8.76
N PRO A 63 1.38 -1.50 9.80
CA PRO A 63 2.63 -1.81 10.47
C PRO A 63 2.60 -3.23 11.03
N GLY A 64 3.71 -3.93 10.93
CA GLY A 64 3.91 -5.25 11.50
C GLY A 64 4.24 -5.17 13.00
N GLY A 65 3.73 -6.17 13.74
CA GLY A 65 3.73 -6.18 15.20
C GLY A 65 2.34 -5.78 15.70
N GLY A 66 1.75 -6.60 16.57
CA GLY A 66 0.36 -6.44 17.01
C GLY A 66 0.08 -5.14 17.79
N GLU A 67 -1.01 -5.14 18.54
CA GLU A 67 -1.70 -3.99 19.16
C GLU A 67 -0.83 -3.05 20.03
N ARG A 68 0.41 -3.40 20.33
CA ARG A 68 1.37 -2.58 21.09
C ARG A 68 2.34 -1.88 20.13
N CYS A 69 1.84 -0.83 19.46
CA CYS A 69 2.60 0.11 18.62
C CYS A 69 3.53 0.98 19.50
N ALA A 70 4.58 0.37 20.04
CA ALA A 70 5.64 1.05 20.79
C ALA A 70 7.05 0.67 20.30
N SER A 71 7.14 -0.04 19.17
CA SER A 71 8.39 -0.54 18.61
C SER A 71 8.85 0.28 17.40
N VAL A 72 10.13 0.11 17.03
CA VAL A 72 10.78 0.74 15.87
C VAL A 72 9.96 0.57 14.58
N SER A 73 9.27 -0.56 14.39
CA SER A 73 8.45 -0.80 13.19
C SER A 73 7.30 0.20 13.02
N CYS A 74 6.73 0.68 14.13
CA CYS A 74 5.66 1.68 14.12
C CYS A 74 6.21 3.04 13.66
N PHE A 75 7.38 3.43 14.16
CA PHE A 75 8.04 4.67 13.77
C PHE A 75 8.45 4.66 12.29
N ASP A 76 9.02 3.56 11.82
CA ASP A 76 9.42 3.40 10.42
C ASP A 76 8.19 3.46 9.50
N TYR A 77 7.09 2.79 9.88
CA TYR A 77 5.82 2.85 9.12
C TYR A 77 5.23 4.27 9.07
N ILE A 78 5.21 4.99 10.21
CA ILE A 78 4.75 6.39 10.26
C ILE A 78 5.64 7.27 9.37
N SER A 79 6.97 7.11 9.46
CA SER A 79 7.93 7.86 8.64
C SER A 79 7.74 7.60 7.14
N LEU A 80 7.43 6.35 6.77
CA LEU A 80 7.08 5.98 5.40
C LEU A 80 5.76 6.65 4.97
N LEU A 81 4.70 6.54 5.79
CA LEU A 81 3.41 7.18 5.52
C LEU A 81 3.53 8.69 5.33
N GLU A 82 4.28 9.37 6.20
CA GLU A 82 4.53 10.81 6.09
C GLU A 82 5.30 11.13 4.81
N SER A 83 6.33 10.35 4.51
CA SER A 83 7.13 10.53 3.29
C SER A 83 6.30 10.40 2.01
N ILE A 84 5.41 9.41 1.93
CA ILE A 84 4.53 9.23 0.76
C ILE A 84 3.44 10.30 0.71
N THR A 85 2.88 10.72 1.87
CA THR A 85 1.82 11.74 1.94
C THR A 85 2.35 13.11 1.52
N VAL A 86 3.42 13.57 2.18
CA VAL A 86 3.96 14.93 1.98
C VAL A 86 4.50 15.12 0.57
N LYS A 87 5.13 14.08 0.01
CA LYS A 87 5.72 14.13 -1.33
C LYS A 87 4.72 13.79 -2.45
N ASN A 88 3.46 13.47 -2.10
CA ASN A 88 2.45 13.01 -3.05
C ASN A 88 2.95 11.86 -3.94
N MET A 89 3.50 10.82 -3.29
CA MET A 89 4.09 9.64 -3.93
C MET A 89 3.25 8.40 -3.65
N ALA A 90 3.46 7.38 -4.48
CA ALA A 90 2.94 6.03 -4.29
C ALA A 90 4.09 5.03 -4.22
N LEU A 91 3.83 3.88 -3.61
CA LEU A 91 4.69 2.71 -3.73
C LEU A 91 4.21 1.89 -4.93
N ARG A 92 5.11 1.65 -5.86
CA ARG A 92 4.90 0.78 -7.02
C ARG A 92 5.63 -0.53 -6.81
N ILE A 93 4.92 -1.62 -7.04
CA ILE A 93 5.39 -2.98 -6.81
C ILE A 93 5.08 -3.81 -8.05
N GLN A 94 6.09 -4.51 -8.57
CA GLN A 94 5.90 -5.48 -9.65
C GLN A 94 6.11 -6.89 -9.11
N ILE A 95 5.10 -7.75 -9.24
CA ILE A 95 5.18 -9.16 -8.86
C ILE A 95 4.66 -9.98 -10.03
N ALA A 96 5.56 -10.71 -10.69
CA ALA A 96 5.27 -11.41 -11.94
C ALA A 96 4.64 -10.44 -12.97
N ASP A 97 3.45 -10.75 -13.46
CA ASP A 97 2.65 -9.97 -14.41
C ASP A 97 1.69 -8.97 -13.75
N VAL A 98 1.69 -8.86 -12.42
CA VAL A 98 0.80 -7.96 -11.66
C VAL A 98 1.57 -6.77 -11.11
N GLU A 99 1.04 -5.58 -11.39
CA GLU A 99 1.49 -4.33 -10.79
C GLU A 99 0.56 -3.94 -9.62
N LEU A 100 1.14 -3.57 -8.48
CA LEU A 100 0.42 -2.97 -7.37
C LEU A 100 0.87 -1.52 -7.21
N LEU A 101 -0.11 -0.65 -7.08
CA LEU A 101 0.08 0.74 -6.69
C LEU A 101 -0.51 0.92 -5.30
N VAL A 102 0.32 1.33 -4.34
CA VAL A 102 -0.07 1.52 -2.95
C VAL A 102 0.09 2.99 -2.60
N PHE A 103 -0.98 3.60 -2.11
CA PHE A 103 -1.03 4.98 -1.66
C PHE A 103 -1.81 5.06 -0.35
N THR A 104 -1.83 6.23 0.28
CA THR A 104 -2.41 6.39 1.61
C THR A 104 -3.94 6.27 1.54
N SER A 105 -4.53 5.59 2.52
CA SER A 105 -6.00 5.53 2.63
C SER A 105 -6.63 6.91 2.84
N LYS A 106 -5.88 7.92 3.27
CA LYS A 106 -6.33 9.32 3.37
C LYS A 106 -6.88 9.90 2.06
N LEU A 107 -6.52 9.31 0.92
CA LEU A 107 -7.04 9.70 -0.40
C LEU A 107 -8.38 9.03 -0.75
N LEU A 108 -8.83 8.09 0.07
CA LEU A 108 -10.10 7.39 -0.08
C LEU A 108 -11.19 8.05 0.77
N PRO A 109 -12.48 7.85 0.42
CA PRO A 109 -13.60 8.23 1.30
C PRO A 109 -13.44 7.64 2.70
N VAL A 110 -13.91 8.36 3.74
CA VAL A 110 -13.74 7.99 5.16
C VAL A 110 -14.24 6.57 5.47
N ASN A 111 -15.32 6.13 4.82
CA ASN A 111 -15.87 4.78 4.99
C ASN A 111 -15.01 3.66 4.37
N CYS A 112 -13.93 4.02 3.68
CA CYS A 112 -12.99 3.11 3.05
C CYS A 112 -11.60 3.11 3.74
N GLN A 113 -11.41 3.92 4.79
CA GLN A 113 -10.12 4.11 5.47
C GLN A 113 -9.88 3.12 6.61
#